data_AF-A0A6L9K731-F1
#
_entry.id   AF-A0A6L9K731-F1
#
_cell.length_a   1.000
_cell.length_b   1.000
_cell.length_c   1.000
_cell.angle_alpha   90.00
_cell.angle_beta   90.00
_cell.angle_gamma   90.00
#
_symmetry.space_group_name_H-M   'P 1'
#
loop_
_entity.id
_entity.type
_entity.pdbx_description
1 polymer ?
#
loop_
_entity_poly.entity_id
_entity_poly.type
_entity_poly.pdbx_seq_one_letter_code
_entity_poly.pdbx_strand_id
1 'polypeptide(L)'
;MKSKLSMIIIFLAVCLTTISAQDLKIKICKEYPRLIMSKQDISQMRKNIKSGDEPWKSTWIEFKSTVDKYLSPSWKINVYKGNDVTVFYKKTIRDASAARDLALAYHITKDKKYAEKSVQIMEAWIAPDTLPASYFDPEIAYPNMGMMVARSTFPFLYAYDLLMADKLVSEKTQKRFAEWMRICEVRIKEGAKRWEDNNFFDKQYYQNHLVADAMGLMGIGIILNDVNLVQYAVDSKDNNRDVLDLIEGMILIEGQEPYYREPIKLPTQTGEIMDRYRHYEIGGQWQDYVTSPNRGLQYCGLSTILLMISAEMGRNNGIDLYNWKAKTGEQIKLPLSYYADFYITKDASIKGGFYKGEDSWINVNESTNYSIWEVGYSRYPREKKFAEVLKSNKRGSQELHLLGPVTLTHGKKTN
;
A
#
# COMPACT_ATOMS: atom_id res chain seq x y z
N MET A 1 9.77 26.98 78.16
CA MET A 1 10.25 26.94 76.75
C MET A 1 10.19 25.51 76.23
N LYS A 2 9.09 25.12 75.56
CA LYS A 2 9.06 23.97 74.64
C LYS A 2 8.10 24.30 73.50
N SER A 3 8.59 24.11 72.28
CA SER A 3 8.06 24.65 71.04
C SER A 3 6.87 23.87 70.49
N LYS A 4 6.02 24.61 69.78
CA LYS A 4 5.00 24.14 68.84
C LYS A 4 5.58 23.14 67.84
N LEU A 5 4.85 22.07 67.52
CA LEU A 5 4.97 21.38 66.25
C LEU A 5 3.56 21.06 65.74
N SER A 6 3.06 21.90 64.86
CA SER A 6 1.85 21.66 64.09
C SER A 6 2.21 20.74 62.92
N MET A 7 1.66 19.53 62.89
CA MET A 7 1.73 18.64 61.72
C MET A 7 0.79 19.18 60.64
N ILE A 8 1.36 19.69 59.55
CA ILE A 8 0.65 19.98 58.31
C ILE A 8 0.67 18.68 57.49
N ILE A 9 -0.50 18.07 57.30
CA ILE A 9 -0.69 16.96 56.36
C ILE A 9 -0.95 17.57 54.99
N ILE A 10 0.02 17.48 54.09
CA ILE A 10 -0.13 17.87 52.68
C ILE A 10 -0.74 16.66 51.95
N PHE A 11 -2.02 16.75 51.61
CA PHE A 11 -2.64 15.84 50.65
C PHE A 11 -2.12 16.19 49.25
N LEU A 12 -1.16 15.42 48.74
CA LEU A 12 -0.82 15.43 47.32
C LEU A 12 -1.98 14.75 46.56
N ALA A 13 -2.88 15.55 45.99
CA ALA A 13 -3.81 15.08 44.98
C ALA A 13 -3.01 14.73 43.72
N VAL A 14 -2.68 13.46 43.54
CA VAL A 14 -2.19 12.95 42.26
C VAL A 14 -3.37 12.96 41.30
N CYS A 15 -3.51 14.05 40.53
CA CYS A 15 -4.37 14.07 39.35
C CYS A 15 -3.78 13.10 38.33
N LEU A 16 -4.23 11.85 38.36
CA LEU A 16 -4.12 10.92 37.23
C LEU A 16 -4.97 11.49 36.10
N THR A 17 -4.42 12.43 35.33
CA THR A 17 -4.94 12.72 34.01
C THR A 17 -4.64 11.49 33.15
N THR A 18 -5.64 10.64 32.98
CA THR A 18 -5.64 9.68 31.86
C THR A 18 -5.57 10.53 30.60
N ILE A 19 -4.37 10.64 30.00
CA ILE A 19 -4.24 11.12 28.64
C ILE A 19 -4.92 10.02 27.80
N SER A 20 -6.21 10.21 27.51
CA SER A 20 -6.81 9.49 26.41
C SER A 20 -5.96 9.82 25.20
N ALA A 21 -5.41 8.81 24.54
CA ALA A 21 -4.92 9.00 23.18
C ALA A 21 -6.06 9.69 22.41
N GLN A 22 -5.77 10.85 21.86
CA GLN A 22 -6.73 11.60 21.08
C GLN A 22 -6.68 10.99 19.70
N ASP A 23 -7.76 10.33 19.28
CA ASP A 23 -7.87 9.69 17.96
C ASP A 23 -7.43 10.71 16.88
N LEU A 24 -6.63 10.24 15.92
CA LEU A 24 -6.09 11.09 14.87
C LEU A 24 -7.24 11.73 14.09
N LYS A 25 -7.34 13.06 14.11
CA LYS A 25 -8.44 13.77 13.44
C LYS A 25 -8.29 13.74 11.92
N ILE A 26 -8.97 12.80 11.28
CA ILE A 26 -8.93 12.61 9.83
C ILE A 26 -9.60 13.79 9.09
N LYS A 27 -8.93 14.29 8.04
CA LYS A 27 -9.48 15.31 7.14
C LYS A 27 -9.17 15.00 5.68
N ILE A 28 -10.15 14.44 4.98
CA ILE A 28 -10.04 14.15 3.54
C ILE A 28 -9.95 15.48 2.75
N CYS A 29 -9.00 15.56 1.82
CA CYS A 29 -8.89 16.69 0.91
C CYS A 29 -10.16 16.80 0.06
N LYS A 30 -10.71 18.01 -0.11
CA LYS A 30 -11.94 18.21 -0.88
C LYS A 30 -11.72 18.25 -2.40
N GLU A 31 -10.50 18.56 -2.84
CA GLU A 31 -10.17 18.72 -4.25
C GLU A 31 -9.53 17.46 -4.82
N TYR A 32 -9.92 17.11 -6.04
CA TYR A 32 -9.25 16.08 -6.82
C TYR A 32 -8.01 16.63 -7.56
N PRO A 33 -6.99 15.79 -7.83
CA PRO A 33 -6.82 14.44 -7.28
C PRO A 33 -6.40 14.50 -5.80
N ARG A 34 -6.85 13.52 -5.01
CA ARG A 34 -6.64 13.43 -3.56
C ARG A 34 -6.13 12.07 -3.08
N LEU A 35 -6.09 11.04 -3.94
CA LEU A 35 -5.68 9.70 -3.52
C LEU A 35 -4.15 9.63 -3.43
N ILE A 36 -3.45 9.57 -4.56
CA ILE A 36 -1.96 9.46 -4.61
C ILE A 36 -1.31 10.74 -5.09
N MET A 37 -1.81 11.29 -6.21
CA MET A 37 -1.26 12.52 -6.80
C MET A 37 -1.99 13.73 -6.23
N SER A 38 -1.27 14.81 -6.05
CA SER A 38 -1.82 16.16 -5.96
C SER A 38 -1.71 16.90 -7.30
N LYS A 39 -2.37 18.05 -7.43
CA LYS A 39 -2.17 18.97 -8.58
C LYS A 39 -0.70 19.37 -8.75
N GLN A 40 0.03 19.54 -7.64
CA GLN A 40 1.45 19.87 -7.67
C GLN A 40 2.28 18.69 -8.21
N ASP A 41 1.97 17.46 -7.78
CA ASP A 41 2.65 16.26 -8.27
C ASP A 41 2.44 16.09 -9.78
N ILE A 42 1.22 16.33 -10.30
CA ILE A 42 0.94 16.29 -11.75
C ILE A 42 1.77 17.35 -12.49
N SER A 43 1.83 18.57 -11.97
CA SER A 43 2.62 19.65 -12.59
C SER A 43 4.11 19.28 -12.63
N GLN A 44 4.63 18.72 -11.54
CA GLN A 44 6.03 18.28 -11.47
C GLN A 44 6.32 17.11 -12.41
N MET A 45 5.44 16.11 -12.48
CA MET A 45 5.54 15.00 -13.43
C MET A 45 5.64 15.52 -14.88
N ARG A 46 4.76 16.45 -15.28
CA ARG A 46 4.80 17.06 -16.61
C ARG A 46 6.09 17.83 -16.87
N LYS A 47 6.58 18.58 -15.87
CA LYS A 47 7.84 19.31 -15.95
C LYS A 47 9.03 18.37 -16.16
N ASN A 48 9.08 17.28 -15.41
CA ASN A 48 10.14 16.27 -15.52
C ASN A 48 10.15 15.60 -16.89
N ILE A 49 8.98 15.24 -17.42
CA ILE A 49 8.89 14.64 -18.77
C ILE A 49 9.31 15.65 -19.84
N LYS A 50 8.87 16.92 -19.72
CA LYS A 50 9.19 17.98 -20.68
C LYS A 50 10.69 18.35 -20.68
N SER A 51 11.42 18.14 -19.58
CA SER A 51 12.86 18.44 -19.56
C SER A 51 13.66 17.55 -20.50
N GLY A 52 13.16 16.35 -20.83
CA GLY A 52 13.88 15.39 -21.66
C GLY A 52 15.07 14.76 -20.95
N ASP A 53 15.18 14.92 -19.63
CA ASP A 53 16.26 14.33 -18.83
C ASP A 53 15.96 12.86 -18.50
N GLU A 54 17.02 12.06 -18.31
CA GLU A 54 16.90 10.75 -17.70
C GLU A 54 16.68 10.86 -16.17
N PRO A 55 15.92 9.92 -15.55
CA PRO A 55 15.32 8.72 -16.15
C PRO A 55 13.92 8.94 -16.75
N TRP A 56 13.38 10.16 -16.72
CA TRP A 56 11.99 10.41 -17.12
C TRP A 56 11.77 10.23 -18.63
N LYS A 57 12.76 10.58 -19.45
CA LYS A 57 12.68 10.44 -20.91
C LYS A 57 12.45 8.99 -21.33
N SER A 58 13.34 8.08 -20.95
CA SER A 58 13.21 6.65 -21.29
C SER A 58 11.93 6.05 -20.73
N THR A 59 11.63 6.32 -19.46
CA THR A 59 10.41 5.85 -18.79
C THR A 59 9.15 6.33 -19.52
N TRP A 60 9.09 7.59 -19.97
CA TRP A 60 7.93 8.12 -20.69
C TRP A 60 7.74 7.44 -22.05
N ILE A 61 8.82 7.19 -22.80
CA ILE A 61 8.74 6.51 -24.10
C ILE A 61 8.15 5.10 -23.94
N GLU A 62 8.65 4.34 -22.96
CA GLU A 62 8.21 2.98 -22.68
C GLU A 62 6.76 2.96 -22.17
N PHE A 63 6.44 3.84 -21.22
CA PHE A 63 5.07 3.99 -20.71
C PHE A 63 4.09 4.37 -21.81
N LYS A 64 4.44 5.33 -22.67
CA LYS A 64 3.60 5.75 -23.80
C LYS A 64 3.32 4.58 -24.76
N SER A 65 4.33 3.78 -25.07
CA SER A 65 4.19 2.58 -25.91
C SER A 65 3.21 1.57 -25.29
N THR A 66 3.26 1.38 -23.98
CA THR A 66 2.32 0.51 -23.25
C THR A 66 0.90 1.05 -23.29
N VAL A 67 0.67 2.32 -22.95
CA VAL A 67 -0.69 2.88 -22.90
C VAL A 67 -1.34 3.00 -24.29
N ASP A 68 -0.55 3.21 -25.34
CA ASP A 68 -1.06 3.23 -26.72
C ASP A 68 -1.62 1.86 -27.13
N LYS A 69 -1.10 0.74 -26.58
CA LYS A 69 -1.66 -0.60 -26.82
C LYS A 69 -3.06 -0.76 -26.23
N TYR A 70 -3.37 -0.06 -25.12
CA TYR A 70 -4.70 -0.11 -24.53
C TYR A 70 -5.78 0.58 -25.38
N LEU A 71 -5.38 1.51 -26.25
CA LEU A 71 -6.28 2.16 -27.21
C LEU A 71 -6.64 1.26 -28.40
N SER A 72 -5.86 0.20 -28.65
CA SER A 72 -6.09 -0.71 -29.76
C SER A 72 -7.45 -1.42 -29.66
N PRO A 73 -8.16 -1.64 -30.79
CA PRO A 73 -9.35 -2.50 -30.83
C PRO A 73 -9.11 -3.94 -30.33
N SER A 74 -7.86 -4.40 -30.30
CA SER A 74 -7.48 -5.70 -29.75
C SER A 74 -7.56 -5.76 -28.22
N TRP A 75 -7.55 -4.61 -27.52
CA TRP A 75 -7.74 -4.57 -26.07
C TRP A 75 -9.21 -4.82 -25.71
N LYS A 76 -9.49 -6.05 -25.25
CA LYS A 76 -10.83 -6.47 -24.80
C LYS A 76 -10.92 -6.40 -23.28
N ILE A 77 -11.79 -5.52 -22.78
CA ILE A 77 -12.14 -5.40 -21.35
C ILE A 77 -12.73 -6.74 -20.89
N ASN A 78 -12.27 -7.27 -19.75
CA ASN A 78 -12.55 -8.63 -19.31
C ASN A 78 -13.19 -8.64 -17.92
N VAL A 79 -14.38 -8.07 -17.83
CA VAL A 79 -15.15 -7.99 -16.58
C VAL A 79 -15.43 -9.39 -16.05
N TYR A 80 -15.06 -9.64 -14.79
CA TYR A 80 -15.31 -10.92 -14.12
C TYR A 80 -16.61 -10.87 -13.32
N LYS A 81 -17.48 -11.86 -13.53
CA LYS A 81 -18.79 -11.98 -12.86
C LYS A 81 -18.96 -13.28 -12.07
N GLY A 82 -17.91 -14.09 -11.96
CA GLY A 82 -17.94 -15.35 -11.22
C GLY A 82 -17.64 -15.17 -9.74
N ASN A 83 -17.44 -16.29 -9.05
CA ASN A 83 -17.28 -16.40 -7.60
C ASN A 83 -15.86 -16.78 -7.13
N ASP A 84 -14.88 -16.88 -8.03
CA ASP A 84 -13.47 -17.15 -7.70
C ASP A 84 -12.70 -15.82 -7.55
N VAL A 85 -12.26 -15.54 -6.33
CA VAL A 85 -11.54 -14.29 -6.02
C VAL A 85 -10.15 -14.20 -6.67
N THR A 86 -9.51 -15.34 -6.95
CA THR A 86 -8.21 -15.38 -7.65
C THR A 86 -8.38 -14.99 -9.12
N VAL A 87 -9.46 -15.45 -9.77
CA VAL A 87 -9.78 -15.05 -11.15
C VAL A 87 -10.24 -13.59 -11.19
N PHE A 88 -11.02 -13.15 -10.20
CA PHE A 88 -11.38 -11.74 -10.02
C PHE A 88 -10.12 -10.87 -9.93
N TYR A 89 -9.17 -11.21 -9.07
CA TYR A 89 -7.92 -10.46 -8.89
C TYR A 89 -7.20 -10.27 -10.23
N LYS A 90 -6.94 -11.37 -10.95
CA LYS A 90 -6.17 -11.36 -12.20
C LYS A 90 -6.84 -10.50 -13.28
N LYS A 91 -8.16 -10.57 -13.41
CA LYS A 91 -8.92 -9.82 -14.41
C LYS A 91 -9.04 -8.35 -14.03
N THR A 92 -9.35 -8.07 -12.76
CA THR A 92 -9.53 -6.71 -12.25
C THR A 92 -8.23 -5.93 -12.27
N ILE A 93 -7.13 -6.49 -11.75
CA ILE A 93 -5.85 -5.75 -11.70
C ILE A 93 -5.34 -5.34 -13.09
N ARG A 94 -5.58 -6.18 -14.11
CA ARG A 94 -5.18 -5.91 -15.49
C ARG A 94 -5.92 -4.69 -16.05
N ASP A 95 -7.24 -4.68 -15.94
CA ASP A 95 -8.06 -3.59 -16.48
C ASP A 95 -7.97 -2.33 -15.62
N ALA A 96 -7.90 -2.49 -14.29
CA ALA A 96 -7.70 -1.38 -13.36
C ALA A 96 -6.38 -0.65 -13.61
N SER A 97 -5.28 -1.40 -13.81
CA SER A 97 -3.97 -0.80 -14.11
C SER A 97 -4.00 -0.07 -15.46
N ALA A 98 -4.61 -0.67 -16.48
CA ALA A 98 -4.78 0.01 -17.77
C ALA A 98 -5.58 1.32 -17.63
N ALA A 99 -6.66 1.33 -16.84
CA ALA A 99 -7.41 2.55 -16.56
C ALA A 99 -6.55 3.62 -15.85
N ARG A 100 -5.82 3.23 -14.80
CA ARG A 100 -4.88 4.13 -14.08
C ARG A 100 -3.87 4.74 -15.05
N ASP A 101 -3.25 3.92 -15.88
CA ASP A 101 -2.18 4.37 -16.77
C ASP A 101 -2.70 5.25 -17.90
N LEU A 102 -3.88 4.96 -18.43
CA LEU A 102 -4.58 5.85 -19.37
C LEU A 102 -4.91 7.20 -18.72
N ALA A 103 -5.39 7.22 -17.47
CA ALA A 103 -5.66 8.47 -16.75
C ALA A 103 -4.36 9.27 -16.49
N LEU A 104 -3.25 8.62 -16.16
CA LEU A 104 -1.94 9.26 -16.04
C LEU A 104 -1.45 9.81 -17.39
N ALA A 105 -1.57 9.05 -18.47
CA ALA A 105 -1.21 9.48 -19.82
C ALA A 105 -2.04 10.69 -20.28
N TYR A 106 -3.32 10.73 -19.95
CA TYR A 106 -4.16 11.92 -20.13
C TYR A 106 -3.59 13.12 -19.35
N HIS A 107 -3.23 12.99 -18.08
CA HIS A 107 -2.69 14.13 -17.33
C HIS A 107 -1.34 14.64 -17.84
N ILE A 108 -0.54 13.76 -18.45
CA ILE A 108 0.72 14.12 -19.09
C ILE A 108 0.47 14.87 -20.41
N THR A 109 -0.36 14.31 -21.29
CA THR A 109 -0.51 14.74 -22.70
C THR A 109 -1.68 15.70 -22.94
N LYS A 110 -2.70 15.63 -22.09
CA LYS A 110 -4.04 16.21 -22.26
C LYS A 110 -4.79 15.75 -23.52
N ASP A 111 -4.36 14.63 -24.12
CA ASP A 111 -5.08 13.99 -25.22
C ASP A 111 -6.28 13.20 -24.69
N LYS A 112 -7.49 13.63 -25.08
CA LYS A 112 -8.76 13.11 -24.56
C LYS A 112 -8.95 11.61 -24.79
N LYS A 113 -8.35 11.04 -25.85
CA LYS A 113 -8.51 9.61 -26.17
C LYS A 113 -8.10 8.70 -25.01
N TYR A 114 -7.09 9.11 -24.23
CA TYR A 114 -6.63 8.33 -23.08
C TYR A 114 -7.68 8.39 -21.95
N ALA A 115 -8.21 9.57 -21.63
CA ALA A 115 -9.26 9.70 -20.62
C ALA A 115 -10.55 8.98 -21.03
N GLU A 116 -10.97 9.11 -22.29
CA GLU A 116 -12.16 8.45 -22.84
C GLU A 116 -12.03 6.92 -22.72
N LYS A 117 -10.87 6.36 -23.07
CA LYS A 117 -10.62 4.92 -22.90
C LYS A 117 -10.59 4.51 -21.43
N SER A 118 -9.99 5.32 -20.56
CA SER A 118 -9.98 5.06 -19.12
C SER A 118 -11.40 5.01 -18.53
N VAL A 119 -12.25 5.97 -18.90
CA VAL A 119 -13.66 6.00 -18.50
C VAL A 119 -14.40 4.78 -19.05
N GLN A 120 -14.19 4.43 -20.33
CA GLN A 120 -14.80 3.23 -20.93
C GLN A 120 -14.47 1.94 -20.15
N ILE A 121 -13.21 1.75 -19.75
CA ILE A 121 -12.81 0.57 -18.96
C ILE A 121 -13.53 0.57 -17.62
N MET A 122 -13.52 1.69 -16.90
CA MET A 122 -14.16 1.81 -15.60
C MET A 122 -15.69 1.59 -15.69
N GLU A 123 -16.34 2.19 -16.68
CA GLU A 123 -17.78 2.04 -16.92
C GLU A 123 -18.16 0.59 -17.23
N ALA A 124 -17.35 -0.14 -17.99
CA ALA A 124 -17.61 -1.55 -18.27
C ALA A 124 -17.62 -2.41 -16.99
N TRP A 125 -16.76 -2.13 -16.01
CA TRP A 125 -16.71 -2.87 -14.76
C TRP A 125 -17.90 -2.59 -13.82
N ILE A 126 -18.55 -1.43 -13.97
CA ILE A 126 -19.73 -1.03 -13.18
C ILE A 126 -21.05 -1.08 -13.98
N ALA A 127 -21.01 -1.55 -15.22
CA ALA A 127 -22.17 -1.73 -16.08
C ALA A 127 -23.07 -2.94 -15.74
N PRO A 128 -22.55 -4.08 -15.21
CA PRO A 128 -23.40 -5.22 -14.91
C PRO A 128 -24.42 -4.92 -13.81
N ASP A 129 -25.64 -5.46 -13.93
CA ASP A 129 -26.68 -5.34 -12.89
C ASP A 129 -26.21 -5.97 -11.56
N THR A 130 -25.62 -7.16 -11.63
CA THR A 130 -24.88 -7.76 -10.52
C THR A 130 -23.42 -7.34 -10.63
N LEU A 131 -23.03 -6.41 -9.77
CA LEU A 131 -21.68 -5.86 -9.78
C LEU A 131 -20.62 -6.93 -9.44
N PRO A 132 -19.41 -6.86 -10.03
CA PRO A 132 -18.31 -7.72 -9.66
C PRO A 132 -18.01 -7.69 -8.15
N ALA A 133 -17.53 -8.80 -7.59
CA ALA A 133 -17.32 -8.98 -6.14
C ALA A 133 -18.60 -9.01 -5.27
N SER A 134 -19.80 -8.99 -5.89
CA SER A 134 -21.07 -9.17 -5.15
C SER A 134 -21.16 -10.49 -4.41
N TYR A 135 -20.46 -11.53 -4.86
CA TYR A 135 -20.35 -12.81 -4.16
C TYR A 135 -19.05 -13.51 -4.54
N PHE A 136 -18.40 -14.14 -3.56
CA PHE A 136 -17.30 -15.07 -3.74
C PHE A 136 -17.61 -16.34 -2.96
N ASP A 137 -17.15 -17.47 -3.47
CA ASP A 137 -17.34 -18.77 -2.83
C ASP A 137 -16.45 -18.87 -1.57
N PRO A 138 -17.02 -19.06 -0.35
CA PRO A 138 -16.28 -19.14 0.90
C PRO A 138 -15.24 -20.27 0.95
N GLU A 139 -15.34 -21.26 0.06
CA GLU A 139 -14.41 -22.40 0.01
C GLU A 139 -13.24 -22.18 -0.97
N ILE A 140 -13.26 -21.11 -1.78
CA ILE A 140 -12.23 -20.87 -2.82
C ILE A 140 -11.32 -19.71 -2.43
N ALA A 141 -10.10 -20.04 -1.96
CA ALA A 141 -9.03 -19.08 -1.64
C ALA A 141 -9.49 -17.91 -0.76
N TYR A 142 -10.52 -18.13 0.06
CA TYR A 142 -11.31 -17.07 0.64
C TYR A 142 -10.60 -16.22 1.70
N PRO A 143 -9.64 -16.73 2.49
CA PRO A 143 -8.84 -15.85 3.35
C PRO A 143 -8.04 -14.79 2.56
N ASN A 144 -7.74 -15.05 1.28
CA ASN A 144 -7.07 -14.06 0.44
C ASN A 144 -8.02 -12.99 -0.11
N MET A 145 -9.33 -13.14 0.11
CA MET A 145 -10.35 -12.33 -0.53
C MET A 145 -10.17 -10.84 -0.29
N GLY A 146 -10.00 -10.43 0.97
CA GLY A 146 -9.87 -9.00 1.30
C GLY A 146 -8.71 -8.36 0.56
N MET A 147 -7.51 -8.91 0.73
CA MET A 147 -6.31 -8.43 0.06
C MET A 147 -6.47 -8.40 -1.46
N MET A 148 -7.03 -9.46 -2.04
CA MET A 148 -7.21 -9.56 -3.48
C MET A 148 -8.19 -8.51 -4.00
N VAL A 149 -9.29 -8.27 -3.30
CA VAL A 149 -10.24 -7.20 -3.66
C VAL A 149 -9.53 -5.85 -3.52
N ALA A 150 -9.00 -5.53 -2.34
CA ALA A 150 -8.32 -4.27 -2.06
C ALA A 150 -7.25 -3.91 -3.09
N ARG A 151 -6.32 -4.85 -3.35
CA ARG A 151 -5.22 -4.63 -4.29
C ARG A 151 -5.70 -4.53 -5.73
N SER A 152 -6.61 -5.38 -6.16
CA SER A 152 -7.02 -5.39 -7.57
C SER A 152 -7.90 -4.20 -7.95
N THR A 153 -8.69 -3.65 -7.03
CA THR A 153 -9.52 -2.47 -7.27
C THR A 153 -8.79 -1.15 -7.04
N PHE A 154 -7.67 -1.15 -6.31
CA PHE A 154 -6.93 0.08 -6.01
C PHE A 154 -6.58 0.93 -7.25
N PRO A 155 -6.08 0.36 -8.38
CA PRO A 155 -5.79 1.19 -9.55
C PRO A 155 -7.04 1.84 -10.17
N PHE A 156 -8.24 1.26 -9.98
CA PHE A 156 -9.49 1.94 -10.37
C PHE A 156 -9.78 3.14 -9.47
N LEU A 157 -9.55 3.04 -8.16
CA LEU A 157 -9.65 4.19 -7.25
C LEU A 157 -8.75 5.34 -7.73
N TYR A 158 -7.53 5.00 -8.11
CA TYR A 158 -6.55 5.97 -8.60
C TYR A 158 -6.94 6.57 -9.95
N ALA A 159 -7.42 5.75 -10.90
CA ALA A 159 -7.93 6.23 -12.18
C ALA A 159 -9.13 7.18 -11.98
N TYR A 160 -10.09 6.80 -11.15
CA TYR A 160 -11.27 7.60 -10.81
C TYR A 160 -10.86 8.96 -10.24
N ASP A 161 -9.96 8.97 -9.26
CA ASP A 161 -9.44 10.19 -8.62
C ASP A 161 -8.82 11.18 -9.62
N LEU A 162 -7.99 10.67 -10.53
CA LEU A 162 -7.36 11.45 -11.59
C LEU A 162 -8.39 12.00 -12.58
N LEU A 163 -9.37 11.20 -13.00
CA LEU A 163 -10.41 11.62 -13.95
C LEU A 163 -11.36 12.66 -13.35
N MET A 164 -11.65 12.55 -12.05
CA MET A 164 -12.47 13.52 -11.31
C MET A 164 -11.82 14.90 -11.22
N ALA A 165 -10.48 14.98 -11.25
CA ALA A 165 -9.75 16.26 -11.23
C ALA A 165 -10.17 17.21 -12.36
N ASP A 166 -10.47 16.64 -13.54
CA ASP A 166 -10.90 17.39 -14.72
C ASP A 166 -12.41 17.15 -15.03
N LYS A 167 -13.18 16.65 -14.04
CA LYS A 167 -14.63 16.39 -14.11
C LYS A 167 -15.06 15.50 -15.29
N LEU A 168 -14.26 14.48 -15.59
CA LEU A 168 -14.47 13.60 -16.75
C LEU A 168 -15.39 12.41 -16.48
N VAL A 169 -15.84 12.23 -15.23
CA VAL A 169 -16.71 11.12 -14.82
C VAL A 169 -18.13 11.65 -14.60
N SER A 170 -19.11 11.10 -15.32
CA SER A 170 -20.51 11.51 -15.20
C SER A 170 -21.09 11.20 -13.80
N GLU A 171 -22.09 11.95 -13.35
CA GLU A 171 -22.75 11.70 -12.04
C GLU A 171 -23.32 10.27 -11.94
N LYS A 172 -23.86 9.74 -13.04
CA LYS A 172 -24.33 8.35 -13.12
C LYS A 172 -23.17 7.38 -12.85
N THR A 173 -22.03 7.59 -13.50
CA THR A 173 -20.83 6.78 -13.35
C THR A 173 -20.27 6.89 -11.92
N GLN A 174 -20.25 8.08 -11.35
CA GLN A 174 -19.84 8.31 -9.94
C GLN A 174 -20.72 7.51 -8.97
N LYS A 175 -22.05 7.56 -9.13
CA LYS A 175 -22.99 6.80 -8.28
C LYS A 175 -22.75 5.29 -8.37
N ARG A 176 -22.62 4.73 -9.58
CA ARG A 176 -22.40 3.29 -9.76
C ARG A 176 -21.03 2.83 -9.29
N PHE A 177 -20.02 3.67 -9.46
CA PHE A 177 -18.69 3.40 -8.91
C PHE A 177 -18.72 3.38 -7.38
N ALA A 178 -19.43 4.31 -6.75
CA ALA A 178 -19.60 4.31 -5.30
C ALA A 178 -20.34 3.05 -4.80
N GLU A 179 -21.40 2.62 -5.48
CA GLU A 179 -22.11 1.37 -5.18
C GLU A 179 -21.17 0.16 -5.27
N TRP A 180 -20.36 0.08 -6.32
CA TRP A 180 -19.37 -0.99 -6.46
C TRP A 180 -18.32 -0.97 -5.35
N MET A 181 -17.80 0.20 -4.98
CA MET A 181 -16.82 0.31 -3.90
C MET A 181 -17.38 -0.09 -2.54
N ARG A 182 -18.67 0.13 -2.27
CA ARG A 182 -19.32 -0.38 -1.05
C ARG A 182 -19.44 -1.90 -1.02
N ILE A 183 -19.63 -2.54 -2.18
CA ILE A 183 -19.56 -4.00 -2.29
C ILE A 183 -18.15 -4.50 -1.98
N CYS A 184 -17.14 -3.86 -2.56
CA CYS A 184 -15.74 -4.19 -2.29
C CYS A 184 -15.36 -3.99 -0.82
N GLU A 185 -15.81 -2.90 -0.18
CA GLU A 185 -15.60 -2.62 1.25
C GLU A 185 -16.06 -3.79 2.13
N VAL A 186 -17.26 -4.32 1.89
CA VAL A 186 -17.80 -5.46 2.65
C VAL A 186 -16.90 -6.70 2.50
N ARG A 187 -16.38 -6.96 1.29
CA ARG A 187 -15.46 -8.09 1.05
C ARG A 187 -14.12 -7.89 1.73
N ILE A 188 -13.61 -6.66 1.76
CA ILE A 188 -12.34 -6.35 2.43
C ILE A 188 -12.49 -6.53 3.95
N LYS A 189 -13.55 -5.98 4.56
CA LYS A 189 -13.84 -6.15 5.99
C LYS A 189 -14.02 -7.62 6.40
N GLU A 190 -14.73 -8.41 5.58
CA GLU A 190 -14.88 -9.85 5.83
C GLU A 190 -13.53 -10.59 5.73
N GLY A 191 -12.67 -10.21 4.79
CA GLY A 191 -11.31 -10.75 4.68
C GLY A 191 -10.47 -10.48 5.93
N ALA A 192 -10.44 -9.22 6.38
CA ALA A 192 -9.71 -8.79 7.58
C ALA A 192 -10.22 -9.53 8.82
N LYS A 193 -11.54 -9.49 9.05
CA LYS A 193 -12.20 -10.20 10.15
C LYS A 193 -11.80 -11.68 10.19
N ARG A 194 -11.75 -12.36 9.04
CA ARG A 194 -11.35 -13.76 9.00
C ARG A 194 -9.92 -13.95 9.45
N TRP A 195 -8.98 -13.14 9.00
CA TRP A 195 -7.58 -13.22 9.45
C TRP A 195 -7.43 -13.02 10.96
N GLU A 196 -8.30 -12.21 11.56
CA GLU A 196 -8.33 -11.97 13.01
C GLU A 196 -9.00 -13.12 13.78
N ASP A 197 -10.18 -13.55 13.34
CA ASP A 197 -11.01 -14.54 14.04
C ASP A 197 -10.49 -15.98 13.87
N ASN A 198 -9.74 -16.25 12.79
CA ASN A 198 -9.34 -17.62 12.47
C ASN A 198 -8.01 -18.02 13.13
N ASN A 199 -7.95 -19.27 13.59
CA ASN A 199 -6.69 -19.96 13.87
C ASN A 199 -6.16 -20.74 12.64
N PHE A 200 -6.79 -20.55 11.47
CA PHE A 200 -6.47 -21.27 10.23
C PHE A 200 -4.99 -21.12 9.85
N PHE A 201 -4.45 -19.91 10.03
CA PHE A 201 -3.04 -19.60 9.82
C PHE A 201 -2.25 -19.47 11.12
N ASP A 202 -2.80 -19.93 12.23
CA ASP A 202 -2.15 -19.93 13.55
C ASP A 202 -1.81 -18.51 14.04
N LYS A 203 -2.82 -17.62 14.03
CA LYS A 203 -2.75 -16.28 14.61
C LYS A 203 -1.74 -15.33 13.91
N GLN A 204 -1.71 -15.35 12.58
CA GLN A 204 -0.91 -14.44 11.75
C GLN A 204 -1.53 -13.04 11.69
N TYR A 205 -1.26 -12.23 12.72
CA TYR A 205 -1.87 -10.90 12.89
C TYR A 205 -1.12 -9.75 12.23
N TYR A 206 0.16 -9.90 11.92
CA TYR A 206 0.98 -8.85 11.32
C TYR A 206 1.59 -9.35 10.03
N GLN A 207 0.88 -9.12 8.93
CA GLN A 207 1.20 -9.69 7.62
C GLN A 207 0.55 -8.89 6.48
N ASN A 208 1.10 -9.02 5.28
CA ASN A 208 0.73 -8.25 4.07
C ASN A 208 -0.78 -8.20 3.69
N HIS A 209 -1.59 -9.20 4.02
CA HIS A 209 -3.03 -9.18 3.76
C HIS A 209 -3.73 -8.12 4.59
N LEU A 210 -3.49 -8.06 5.90
CA LEU A 210 -4.13 -7.05 6.77
C LEU A 210 -3.66 -5.64 6.39
N VAL A 211 -2.40 -5.48 5.98
CA VAL A 211 -1.92 -4.21 5.39
C VAL A 211 -2.65 -3.86 4.10
N ALA A 212 -2.88 -4.84 3.23
CA ALA A 212 -3.65 -4.61 2.01
C ALA A 212 -5.11 -4.27 2.30
N ASP A 213 -5.72 -4.90 3.31
CA ASP A 213 -7.10 -4.67 3.71
C ASP A 213 -7.27 -3.23 4.24
N ALA A 214 -6.44 -2.83 5.20
CA ALA A 214 -6.43 -1.46 5.74
C ALA A 214 -6.16 -0.43 4.63
N MET A 215 -5.19 -0.69 3.75
CA MET A 215 -4.89 0.16 2.58
C MET A 215 -6.10 0.29 1.64
N GLY A 216 -6.78 -0.82 1.33
CA GLY A 216 -7.96 -0.82 0.48
C GLY A 216 -9.13 -0.03 1.07
N LEU A 217 -9.41 -0.22 2.36
CA LEU A 217 -10.46 0.50 3.08
C LEU A 217 -10.16 2.00 3.16
N MET A 218 -8.91 2.37 3.45
CA MET A 218 -8.46 3.76 3.45
C MET A 218 -8.68 4.41 2.07
N GLY A 219 -8.29 3.72 0.99
CA GLY A 219 -8.48 4.21 -0.37
C GLY A 219 -9.95 4.39 -0.74
N ILE A 220 -10.80 3.42 -0.42
CA ILE A 220 -12.25 3.52 -0.64
C ILE A 220 -12.82 4.71 0.16
N GLY A 221 -12.47 4.83 1.43
CA GLY A 221 -12.92 5.93 2.28
C GLY A 221 -12.54 7.30 1.72
N ILE A 222 -11.31 7.48 1.23
CA ILE A 222 -10.86 8.72 0.60
C ILE A 222 -11.67 9.05 -0.65
N ILE A 223 -11.87 8.06 -1.55
CA ILE A 223 -12.59 8.27 -2.81
C ILE A 223 -14.07 8.58 -2.59
N LEU A 224 -14.70 7.90 -1.64
CA LEU A 224 -16.11 8.12 -1.28
C LEU A 224 -16.31 9.32 -0.35
N ASN A 225 -15.23 9.98 0.06
CA ASN A 225 -15.25 11.05 1.04
C ASN A 225 -15.92 10.62 2.37
N ASP A 226 -15.68 9.38 2.78
CA ASP A 226 -16.18 8.76 4.00
C ASP A 226 -15.10 8.83 5.09
N VAL A 227 -15.17 9.87 5.92
CA VAL A 227 -14.21 10.11 7.00
C VAL A 227 -14.23 8.98 8.03
N ASN A 228 -15.38 8.35 8.28
CA ASN A 228 -15.50 7.29 9.26
C ASN A 228 -14.80 6.01 8.77
N LEU A 229 -14.89 5.71 7.48
CA LEU A 229 -14.18 4.58 6.89
C LEU A 229 -12.66 4.83 6.88
N VAL A 230 -12.21 6.05 6.62
CA VAL A 230 -10.78 6.39 6.72
C VAL A 230 -10.31 6.30 8.18
N GLN A 231 -11.10 6.77 9.15
CA GLN A 231 -10.80 6.60 10.58
C GLN A 231 -10.69 5.12 10.94
N TYR A 232 -11.68 4.31 10.55
CA TYR A 232 -11.68 2.86 10.75
C TYR A 232 -10.41 2.20 10.19
N ALA A 233 -9.96 2.62 9.01
CA ALA A 233 -8.80 2.02 8.36
C ALA A 233 -7.46 2.48 8.97
N VAL A 234 -7.40 3.66 9.59
CA VAL A 234 -6.14 4.29 9.99
C VAL A 234 -5.89 4.25 11.48
N ASP A 235 -6.89 4.57 12.30
CA ASP A 235 -6.75 4.70 13.75
C ASP A 235 -8.14 4.53 14.39
N SER A 236 -8.48 3.31 14.81
CA SER A 236 -9.81 3.00 15.33
C SER A 236 -9.81 1.86 16.32
N LYS A 237 -10.50 2.07 17.44
CA LYS A 237 -10.75 1.01 18.44
C LYS A 237 -11.61 -0.13 17.92
N ASP A 238 -12.36 0.09 16.84
CA ASP A 238 -13.21 -0.91 16.20
C ASP A 238 -12.45 -1.72 15.13
N ASN A 239 -11.20 -1.35 14.84
CA ASN A 239 -10.31 -2.06 13.94
C ASN A 239 -8.95 -2.26 14.62
N ASN A 240 -8.76 -3.41 15.26
CA ASN A 240 -7.50 -3.73 15.93
C ASN A 240 -6.34 -3.96 14.95
N ARG A 241 -6.55 -3.88 13.62
CA ARG A 241 -5.52 -3.97 12.58
C ARG A 241 -5.63 -2.80 11.60
N ASP A 242 -5.84 -1.61 12.15
CA ASP A 242 -5.71 -0.37 11.40
C ASP A 242 -4.24 -0.09 10.98
N VAL A 243 -4.03 0.92 10.15
CA VAL A 243 -2.69 1.24 9.64
C VAL A 243 -1.70 1.57 10.77
N LEU A 244 -2.11 2.24 11.85
CA LEU A 244 -1.20 2.58 12.94
C LEU A 244 -0.80 1.34 13.75
N ASP A 245 -1.75 0.46 14.09
CA ASP A 245 -1.47 -0.82 14.75
C ASP A 245 -0.55 -1.70 13.89
N LEU A 246 -0.80 -1.74 12.58
CA LEU A 246 0.03 -2.51 11.66
C LEU A 246 1.46 -1.97 11.58
N ILE A 247 1.67 -0.65 11.56
CA ILE A 247 3.02 -0.06 11.63
C ILE A 247 3.71 -0.46 12.93
N GLU A 248 3.01 -0.34 14.07
CA GLU A 248 3.55 -0.66 15.40
C GLU A 248 3.88 -2.15 15.57
N GLY A 249 3.03 -3.05 15.10
CA GLY A 249 3.20 -4.48 15.34
C GLY A 249 3.99 -5.24 14.28
N MET A 250 4.13 -4.69 13.06
CA MET A 250 4.79 -5.40 11.96
C MET A 250 6.23 -4.97 11.69
N ILE A 251 6.63 -3.76 12.09
CA ILE A 251 7.99 -3.26 11.92
C ILE A 251 8.76 -3.64 13.17
N LEU A 252 9.73 -4.54 13.04
CA LEU A 252 10.51 -5.02 14.16
C LEU A 252 11.51 -3.96 14.62
N ILE A 253 11.65 -3.83 15.94
CA ILE A 253 12.72 -3.13 16.63
C ILE A 253 13.70 -4.18 17.17
N GLU A 254 14.99 -3.88 17.13
CA GLU A 254 16.04 -4.77 17.63
C GLU A 254 15.74 -5.25 19.06
N GLY A 255 15.79 -6.57 19.26
CA GLY A 255 15.50 -7.22 20.54
C GLY A 255 14.03 -7.59 20.76
N GLN A 256 13.12 -7.22 19.86
CA GLN A 256 11.76 -7.77 19.88
C GLN A 256 11.77 -9.24 19.46
N GLU A 257 10.83 -10.02 20.00
CA GLU A 257 10.67 -11.42 19.59
C GLU A 257 10.22 -11.50 18.13
N PRO A 258 10.84 -12.38 17.32
CA PRO A 258 10.36 -12.67 15.97
C PRO A 258 9.03 -13.42 16.00
N TYR A 259 8.48 -13.75 14.83
CA TYR A 259 7.27 -14.56 14.76
C TYR A 259 7.49 -15.89 15.48
N TYR A 260 6.58 -16.24 16.39
CA TYR A 260 6.80 -17.34 17.36
C TYR A 260 7.04 -18.72 16.72
N ARG A 261 6.68 -18.88 15.45
CA ARG A 261 6.84 -20.12 14.69
C ARG A 261 8.07 -20.14 13.79
N GLU A 262 8.90 -19.10 13.82
CA GLU A 262 10.19 -19.18 13.16
C GLU A 262 10.98 -20.35 13.76
N PRO A 263 11.38 -21.35 12.95
CA PRO A 263 12.06 -22.54 13.44
C PRO A 263 13.44 -22.22 14.04
N ILE A 264 14.03 -21.10 13.61
CA ILE A 264 15.28 -20.57 14.14
C ILE A 264 15.02 -19.13 14.56
N LYS A 265 15.05 -18.87 15.87
CA LYS A 265 14.87 -17.52 16.44
C LYS A 265 16.15 -16.70 16.35
N LEU A 266 16.51 -16.29 15.14
CA LEU A 266 17.61 -15.33 14.96
C LEU A 266 17.18 -13.95 15.48
N PRO A 267 18.11 -13.15 16.05
CA PRO A 267 17.80 -11.82 16.54
C PRO A 267 17.14 -10.95 15.47
N THR A 268 16.11 -10.20 15.88
CA THR A 268 15.45 -9.20 15.05
C THR A 268 16.32 -7.97 14.88
N GLN A 269 16.23 -7.33 13.72
CA GLN A 269 16.93 -6.08 13.44
C GLN A 269 15.92 -4.94 13.25
N THR A 270 16.30 -3.75 13.70
CA THR A 270 15.45 -2.56 13.57
C THR A 270 15.11 -2.27 12.10
N GLY A 271 13.81 -2.22 11.80
CA GLY A 271 13.25 -1.99 10.47
C GLY A 271 12.93 -3.26 9.68
N GLU A 272 13.28 -4.43 10.19
CA GLU A 272 12.85 -5.69 9.58
C GLU A 272 11.34 -5.87 9.68
N ILE A 273 10.70 -6.49 8.69
CA ILE A 273 9.25 -6.69 8.68
C ILE A 273 8.92 -8.09 9.22
N MET A 274 7.86 -8.20 10.04
CA MET A 274 7.39 -9.44 10.65
C MET A 274 7.17 -10.56 9.62
N ASP A 275 6.74 -10.27 8.39
CA ASP A 275 6.62 -11.25 7.30
C ASP A 275 7.93 -11.99 6.95
N ARG A 276 9.06 -11.65 7.57
CA ARG A 276 10.34 -12.37 7.47
C ARG A 276 10.20 -13.87 7.71
N TYR A 277 9.23 -14.31 8.50
CA TYR A 277 9.00 -15.73 8.78
C TYR A 277 8.69 -16.54 7.51
N ARG A 278 8.25 -15.88 6.43
CA ARG A 278 8.04 -16.49 5.10
C ARG A 278 9.36 -16.89 4.42
N HIS A 279 10.51 -16.59 5.04
CA HIS A 279 11.77 -17.23 4.70
C HIS A 279 11.70 -18.74 4.93
N TYR A 280 10.97 -19.17 5.96
CA TYR A 280 10.87 -20.57 6.35
C TYR A 280 9.67 -21.27 5.72
N GLU A 281 9.81 -22.59 5.62
CA GLU A 281 8.70 -23.50 5.39
C GLU A 281 7.95 -23.68 6.73
N ILE A 282 6.69 -23.23 6.80
CA ILE A 282 5.87 -23.27 8.01
C ILE A 282 4.53 -23.90 7.65
N GLY A 283 4.20 -25.04 8.27
CA GLY A 283 2.92 -25.72 8.05
C GLY A 283 1.76 -25.02 8.77
N GLY A 284 0.70 -24.64 8.06
CA GLY A 284 -0.56 -24.17 8.64
C GLY A 284 -1.39 -25.29 9.28
N GLN A 285 -2.52 -24.91 9.88
CA GLN A 285 -3.47 -25.87 10.48
C GLN A 285 -4.62 -26.26 9.53
N TRP A 286 -4.62 -25.73 8.31
CA TRP A 286 -5.70 -25.97 7.34
C TRP A 286 -5.20 -26.59 6.04
N GLN A 287 -5.86 -27.68 5.61
CA GLN A 287 -5.58 -28.44 4.38
C GLN A 287 -4.10 -28.80 4.16
N ASP A 288 -3.36 -29.09 5.24
CA ASP A 288 -1.92 -29.34 5.17
C ASP A 288 -1.16 -28.23 4.42
N TYR A 289 -1.68 -26.99 4.45
CA TYR A 289 -1.06 -25.86 3.77
C TYR A 289 0.34 -25.64 4.34
N VAL A 290 1.33 -25.49 3.48
CA VAL A 290 2.70 -25.17 3.88
C VAL A 290 3.15 -23.94 3.11
N THR A 291 3.75 -22.97 3.80
CA THR A 291 4.33 -21.81 3.12
C THR A 291 5.50 -22.26 2.25
N SER A 292 5.56 -21.77 1.01
CA SER A 292 6.79 -21.94 0.23
C SER A 292 7.94 -21.18 0.91
N PRO A 293 9.09 -21.82 1.17
CA PRO A 293 10.24 -21.17 1.79
C PRO A 293 10.90 -20.16 0.85
N ASN A 294 11.89 -19.43 1.38
CA ASN A 294 12.68 -18.44 0.66
C ASN A 294 11.83 -17.34 0.04
N ARG A 295 10.84 -16.81 0.78
CA ARG A 295 10.00 -15.68 0.34
C ARG A 295 9.97 -14.53 1.34
N GLY A 296 10.87 -14.50 2.31
CA GLY A 296 10.93 -13.45 3.33
C GLY A 296 11.04 -12.05 2.71
N LEU A 297 12.03 -11.82 1.85
CA LEU A 297 12.24 -10.53 1.16
C LEU A 297 11.06 -10.16 0.27
N GLN A 298 10.43 -11.13 -0.39
CA GLN A 298 9.24 -10.90 -1.22
C GLN A 298 8.10 -10.31 -0.39
N TYR A 299 7.71 -10.99 0.70
CA TYR A 299 6.56 -10.58 1.50
C TYR A 299 6.86 -9.37 2.39
N CYS A 300 8.06 -9.26 2.94
CA CYS A 300 8.51 -8.06 3.66
C CYS A 300 8.41 -6.81 2.79
N GLY A 301 8.86 -6.92 1.54
CA GLY A 301 8.80 -5.79 0.62
C GLY A 301 7.39 -5.51 0.11
N LEU A 302 6.53 -6.52 -0.08
CA LEU A 302 5.10 -6.29 -0.36
C LEU A 302 4.43 -5.51 0.78
N SER A 303 4.63 -5.92 2.03
CA SER A 303 4.15 -5.23 3.21
C SER A 303 4.65 -3.78 3.28
N THR A 304 5.96 -3.58 3.03
CA THR A 304 6.56 -2.24 2.97
C THR A 304 5.89 -1.36 1.91
N ILE A 305 5.61 -1.90 0.71
CA ILE A 305 4.89 -1.16 -0.34
C ILE A 305 3.50 -0.75 0.12
N LEU A 306 2.74 -1.68 0.69
CA LEU A 306 1.34 -1.42 1.06
C LEU A 306 1.25 -0.35 2.17
N LEU A 307 2.18 -0.37 3.13
CA LEU A 307 2.34 0.70 4.12
C LEU A 307 2.70 2.04 3.46
N MET A 308 3.65 2.04 2.52
CA MET A 308 4.06 3.24 1.79
C MET A 308 2.92 3.81 0.92
N ILE A 309 2.07 2.97 0.32
CA ILE A 309 0.87 3.40 -0.42
C ILE A 309 -0.13 4.06 0.54
N SER A 310 -0.32 3.49 1.73
CA SER A 310 -1.14 4.10 2.78
C SER A 310 -0.59 5.46 3.21
N ALA A 311 0.73 5.59 3.33
CA ALA A 311 1.39 6.87 3.63
C ALA A 311 1.24 7.91 2.50
N GLU A 312 1.33 7.50 1.23
CA GLU A 312 1.05 8.39 0.10
C GLU A 312 -0.39 8.91 0.12
N MET A 313 -1.36 8.04 0.44
CA MET A 313 -2.76 8.44 0.64
C MET A 313 -2.91 9.42 1.80
N GLY A 314 -2.26 9.13 2.93
CA GLY A 314 -2.31 9.97 4.13
C GLY A 314 -1.77 11.37 3.88
N ARG A 315 -0.65 11.48 3.15
CA ARG A 315 0.03 12.75 2.82
C ARG A 315 -0.89 13.78 2.20
N ASN A 316 -1.82 13.37 1.32
CA ASN A 316 -2.77 14.26 0.68
C ASN A 316 -4.00 14.56 1.56
N ASN A 317 -4.21 13.80 2.63
CA ASN A 317 -5.46 13.78 3.41
C ASN A 317 -5.23 14.07 4.91
N GLY A 318 -4.17 14.82 5.23
CA GLY A 318 -3.91 15.30 6.59
C GLY A 318 -3.45 14.23 7.58
N ILE A 319 -2.91 13.11 7.09
CA ILE A 319 -2.43 11.99 7.91
C ILE A 319 -0.93 11.80 7.60
N ASP A 320 -0.07 12.26 8.50
CA ASP A 320 1.38 12.24 8.29
C ASP A 320 2.01 10.91 8.73
N LEU A 321 1.73 9.84 8.00
CA LEU A 321 2.30 8.51 8.28
C LEU A 321 3.81 8.43 7.99
N TYR A 322 4.38 9.37 7.22
CA TYR A 322 5.82 9.40 6.95
C TYR A 322 6.63 9.84 8.18
N ASN A 323 6.08 10.75 9.00
CA ASN A 323 6.72 11.21 10.22
C ASN A 323 6.10 10.63 11.50
N TRP A 324 4.99 9.88 11.39
CA TRP A 324 4.41 9.18 12.52
C TRP A 324 5.37 8.12 13.05
N LYS A 325 5.42 8.03 14.38
CA LYS A 325 6.29 7.11 15.11
C LYS A 325 5.50 6.50 16.27
N ALA A 326 5.47 5.17 16.33
CA ALA A 326 4.89 4.44 17.45
C ALA A 326 5.67 4.71 18.75
N LYS A 327 5.04 4.43 19.90
CA LYS A 327 5.68 4.64 21.21
C LYS A 327 6.93 3.78 21.39
N THR A 328 6.92 2.59 20.79
CA THR A 328 7.99 1.59 20.81
C THR A 328 9.09 1.85 19.79
N GLY A 329 8.90 2.79 18.85
CA GLY A 329 9.94 3.33 17.97
C GLY A 329 9.74 3.07 16.48
N GLU A 330 8.76 2.26 16.12
CA GLU A 330 8.40 1.86 14.76
C GLU A 330 7.96 3.07 13.93
N GLN A 331 8.38 3.08 12.68
CA GLN A 331 8.04 4.13 11.70
C GLN A 331 8.29 3.58 10.28
N ILE A 332 7.50 4.03 9.31
CA ILE A 332 7.52 3.54 7.92
C ILE A 332 8.89 3.71 7.23
N LYS A 333 9.73 4.64 7.70
CA LYS A 333 11.10 4.80 7.20
C LYS A 333 12.01 3.61 7.50
N LEU A 334 11.83 2.93 8.63
CA LEU A 334 12.79 1.91 9.10
C LEU A 334 12.92 0.72 8.14
N PRO A 335 11.84 0.16 7.58
CA PRO A 335 11.95 -0.86 6.52
C PRO A 335 12.76 -0.41 5.32
N LEU A 336 12.58 0.83 4.85
CA LEU A 336 13.43 1.37 3.78
C LEU A 336 14.90 1.48 4.25
N SER A 337 15.17 1.90 5.48
CA SER A 337 16.56 1.95 5.96
C SER A 337 17.21 0.56 6.07
N TYR A 338 16.46 -0.44 6.53
CA TYR A 338 16.92 -1.82 6.68
C TYR A 338 17.16 -2.49 5.32
N TYR A 339 16.15 -2.49 4.46
CA TYR A 339 16.20 -3.25 3.20
C TYR A 339 17.07 -2.59 2.11
N ALA A 340 17.46 -1.33 2.27
CA ALA A 340 18.29 -0.62 1.28
C ALA A 340 19.61 -1.35 0.96
N ASP A 341 20.24 -1.99 1.95
CA ASP A 341 21.54 -2.66 1.76
C ASP A 341 21.42 -3.79 0.73
N PHE A 342 20.36 -4.59 0.79
CA PHE A 342 20.13 -5.67 -0.18
C PHE A 342 20.10 -5.12 -1.61
N TYR A 343 19.42 -4.00 -1.86
CA TYR A 343 19.34 -3.41 -3.20
C TYR A 343 20.64 -2.75 -3.67
N ILE A 344 21.51 -2.34 -2.75
CA ILE A 344 22.84 -1.78 -3.06
C ILE A 344 23.84 -2.90 -3.35
N THR A 345 23.89 -3.92 -2.49
CA THR A 345 24.91 -4.98 -2.55
C THR A 345 24.52 -6.14 -3.45
N LYS A 346 23.22 -6.32 -3.74
CA LYS A 346 22.68 -7.46 -4.47
C LYS A 346 22.93 -8.81 -3.80
N ASP A 347 23.03 -8.79 -2.48
CA ASP A 347 23.36 -9.94 -1.64
C ASP A 347 22.36 -10.09 -0.49
N ALA A 348 21.52 -11.12 -0.56
CA ALA A 348 20.52 -11.44 0.46
C ALA A 348 21.13 -11.91 1.79
N SER A 349 22.41 -12.28 1.82
CA SER A 349 23.09 -12.73 3.03
C SER A 349 23.72 -11.61 3.86
N ILE A 350 23.73 -10.37 3.36
CA ILE A 350 24.49 -9.25 3.95
C ILE A 350 24.05 -8.85 5.37
N LYS A 351 22.84 -9.24 5.80
CA LYS A 351 22.28 -8.97 7.13
C LYS A 351 22.33 -10.21 8.04
N GLY A 352 23.54 -10.69 8.31
CA GLY A 352 23.74 -11.84 9.21
C GLY A 352 23.30 -13.18 8.62
N GLY A 353 23.13 -13.27 7.30
CA GLY A 353 22.79 -14.51 6.61
C GLY A 353 21.32 -14.94 6.69
N PHE A 354 20.43 -14.16 7.32
CA PHE A 354 19.03 -14.58 7.51
C PHE A 354 18.31 -14.87 6.19
N TYR A 355 18.41 -13.99 5.19
CA TYR A 355 17.73 -14.17 3.90
C TYR A 355 18.60 -14.91 2.86
N LYS A 356 19.59 -15.71 3.29
CA LYS A 356 20.46 -16.42 2.36
C LYS A 356 19.63 -17.31 1.42
N GLY A 357 19.86 -17.19 0.11
CA GLY A 357 19.12 -17.92 -0.93
C GLY A 357 17.95 -17.13 -1.54
N GLU A 358 17.73 -15.89 -1.11
CA GLU A 358 16.65 -15.02 -1.61
C GLU A 358 17.12 -13.94 -2.60
N ASP A 359 18.32 -14.09 -3.20
CA ASP A 359 18.90 -13.10 -4.11
C ASP A 359 18.00 -12.82 -5.34
N SER A 360 17.21 -13.80 -5.77
CA SER A 360 16.23 -13.61 -6.85
C SER A 360 15.20 -12.54 -6.52
N TRP A 361 14.83 -12.35 -5.25
CA TRP A 361 13.93 -11.28 -4.80
C TRP A 361 14.61 -9.90 -4.67
N ILE A 362 15.89 -9.79 -5.02
CA ILE A 362 16.61 -8.51 -5.08
C ILE A 362 16.97 -8.19 -6.54
N ASN A 363 17.16 -9.25 -7.33
CA ASN A 363 17.65 -9.21 -8.70
C ASN A 363 16.52 -9.31 -9.75
N VAL A 364 15.36 -9.88 -9.41
CA VAL A 364 14.20 -10.01 -10.31
C VAL A 364 13.25 -8.84 -10.10
N ASN A 365 13.57 -7.79 -10.82
CA ASN A 365 12.83 -6.55 -11.07
C ASN A 365 11.31 -6.65 -11.34
N GLU A 366 10.74 -7.84 -11.55
CA GLU A 366 9.31 -8.00 -11.86
C GLU A 366 8.44 -8.33 -10.63
N SER A 367 9.04 -8.80 -9.54
CA SER A 367 8.30 -9.21 -8.34
C SER A 367 8.76 -8.54 -7.05
N THR A 368 9.84 -7.75 -7.13
CA THR A 368 10.36 -6.98 -5.99
C THR A 368 10.59 -5.53 -6.35
N ASN A 369 9.62 -4.71 -5.95
CA ASN A 369 9.71 -3.52 -5.10
C ASN A 369 10.77 -2.45 -5.36
N TYR A 370 11.72 -2.58 -6.29
CA TYR A 370 12.75 -1.57 -6.50
C TYR A 370 12.14 -0.19 -6.80
N SER A 371 11.06 -0.15 -7.59
CA SER A 371 10.38 1.11 -7.89
C SER A 371 9.87 1.85 -6.64
N ILE A 372 9.71 1.18 -5.48
CA ILE A 372 9.37 1.87 -4.21
C ILE A 372 10.42 2.89 -3.79
N TRP A 373 11.68 2.73 -4.20
CA TRP A 373 12.76 3.66 -3.87
C TRP A 373 12.56 5.03 -4.54
N GLU A 374 11.85 5.10 -5.66
CA GLU A 374 11.44 6.40 -6.25
C GLU A 374 10.50 7.15 -5.29
N VAL A 375 9.57 6.43 -4.64
CA VAL A 375 8.67 6.98 -3.62
C VAL A 375 9.47 7.32 -2.36
N GLY A 376 10.25 6.38 -1.83
CA GLY A 376 11.07 6.54 -0.64
C GLY A 376 12.01 7.74 -0.73
N TYR A 377 12.77 7.88 -1.83
CA TYR A 377 13.67 9.02 -2.01
C TYR A 377 12.93 10.34 -2.24
N SER A 378 11.77 10.32 -2.91
CA SER A 378 10.92 11.51 -3.06
C SER A 378 10.48 12.09 -1.72
N ARG A 379 10.21 11.22 -0.74
CA ARG A 379 9.73 11.60 0.60
C ARG A 379 10.85 11.82 1.60
N TYR A 380 11.97 11.13 1.43
CA TYR A 380 13.17 11.28 2.26
C TYR A 380 14.39 11.71 1.43
N PRO A 381 14.38 12.89 0.79
CA PRO A 381 15.42 13.29 -0.18
C PRO A 381 16.80 13.53 0.43
N ARG A 382 16.88 13.63 1.76
CA ARG A 382 18.14 13.78 2.52
C ARG A 382 18.78 12.44 2.87
N GLU A 383 18.08 11.32 2.68
CA GLU A 383 18.60 9.99 2.98
C GLU A 383 19.55 9.53 1.88
N LYS A 384 20.85 9.68 2.13
CA LYS A 384 21.91 9.32 1.18
C LYS A 384 21.80 7.86 0.73
N LYS A 385 21.45 6.97 1.65
CA LYS A 385 21.28 5.54 1.36
C LYS A 385 20.19 5.28 0.32
N PHE A 386 19.10 6.04 0.33
CA PHE A 386 18.01 5.88 -0.64
C PHE A 386 18.43 6.40 -2.02
N ALA A 387 19.18 7.50 -2.06
CA ALA A 387 19.81 7.96 -3.29
C ALA A 387 20.80 6.93 -3.85
N GLU A 388 21.58 6.28 -2.97
CA GLU A 388 22.52 5.22 -3.35
C GLU A 388 21.80 4.01 -3.94
N VAL A 389 20.66 3.57 -3.36
CA VAL A 389 19.83 2.52 -3.98
C VAL A 389 19.49 2.89 -5.42
N LEU A 390 19.01 4.12 -5.66
CA LEU A 390 18.64 4.57 -7.01
C LEU A 390 19.85 4.72 -7.96
N LYS A 391 21.06 5.00 -7.45
CA LYS A 391 22.29 5.12 -8.25
C LYS A 391 22.88 3.76 -8.61
N SER A 392 22.79 2.79 -7.71
CA SER A 392 23.33 1.43 -7.90
C SER A 392 22.43 0.54 -8.77
N ASN A 393 21.31 1.06 -9.27
CA ASN A 393 20.31 0.30 -9.99
C ASN A 393 19.87 1.01 -11.27
N LYS A 394 19.51 0.24 -12.29
CA LYS A 394 18.94 0.80 -13.52
C LYS A 394 17.55 1.36 -13.22
N ARG A 395 17.44 2.69 -13.17
CA ARG A 395 16.15 3.40 -13.15
C ARG A 395 15.46 3.25 -14.50
N GLY A 396 14.16 2.99 -14.53
CA GLY A 396 13.43 2.74 -15.78
C GLY A 396 11.97 2.30 -15.55
N SER A 397 11.29 1.88 -16.63
CA SER A 397 9.82 1.64 -16.75
C SER A 397 9.19 0.54 -15.89
N GLN A 398 9.86 0.07 -14.84
CA GLN A 398 9.27 -0.91 -13.95
C GLN A 398 8.13 -0.26 -13.17
N GLU A 399 6.93 -0.72 -13.45
CA GLU A 399 5.75 -0.30 -12.73
C GLU A 399 5.80 -0.87 -11.31
N LEU A 400 5.59 0.01 -10.32
CA LEU A 400 5.32 -0.43 -8.97
C LEU A 400 3.90 -1.02 -8.95
N HIS A 401 3.77 -2.24 -8.43
CA HIS A 401 2.46 -2.87 -8.25
C HIS A 401 1.49 -1.89 -7.59
N LEU A 402 0.31 -1.71 -8.19
CA LEU A 402 -0.74 -0.73 -7.83
C LEU A 402 -0.48 0.73 -8.23
N LEU A 403 0.72 1.30 -8.03
CA LEU A 403 1.00 2.72 -8.31
C LEU A 403 1.40 3.02 -9.76
N GLY A 404 1.82 2.03 -10.54
CA GLY A 404 2.22 2.20 -11.93
C GLY A 404 3.61 2.84 -12.07
N PRO A 405 3.85 3.74 -13.03
CA PRO A 405 5.18 4.23 -13.38
C PRO A 405 5.70 5.28 -12.38
N VAL A 406 6.15 4.85 -11.20
CA VAL A 406 6.57 5.75 -10.11
C VAL A 406 7.80 6.59 -10.41
N THR A 407 8.64 6.19 -11.36
CA THR A 407 9.70 7.06 -11.89
C THR A 407 9.11 8.35 -12.52
N LEU A 408 7.95 8.26 -13.19
CA LEU A 408 7.26 9.44 -13.74
C LEU A 408 6.59 10.27 -12.64
N THR A 409 5.90 9.62 -11.70
CA THR A 409 5.06 10.32 -10.71
C THR A 409 5.83 10.82 -9.49
N HIS A 410 6.86 10.10 -9.05
CA HIS A 410 7.61 10.38 -7.83
C HIS A 410 9.09 10.70 -8.08
N GLY A 411 9.64 10.32 -9.23
CA GLY A 411 11.07 10.35 -9.46
C GLY A 411 11.72 11.72 -9.22
N LYS A 412 12.94 11.68 -8.66
CA LYS A 412 13.79 12.85 -8.37
C LYS A 412 15.17 12.69 -9.01
N LYS A 413 15.88 13.80 -9.22
CA LYS A 413 17.32 13.77 -9.54
C LYS A 413 18.07 13.27 -8.30
N THR A 414 18.93 12.28 -8.48
CA THR A 414 19.85 11.80 -7.45
C THR A 414 21.14 12.62 -7.60
N ASN A 415 21.32 13.63 -6.76
CA ASN A 415 22.57 14.42 -6.75
C ASN A 415 23.75 13.57 -6.29
#